data_AF-H1Q0G3-F1
#
_entry.id   AF-H1Q0G3-F1
#
_cell.length_a   1.000
_cell.length_b   1.000
_cell.length_c   1.000
_cell.angle_alpha   90.00
_cell.angle_beta   90.00
_cell.angle_gamma   90.00
#
_symmetry.space_group_name_H-M   'P 1'
#
loop_
_entity.id
_entity.type
_entity.pdbx_description
1 polymer ?
#
loop_
_entity_poly.entity_id
_entity_poly.type
_entity_poly.pdbx_seq_one_letter_code
_entity_poly.pdbx_strand_id
1 'polypeptide(L)'
;MVSCWFFAMGANQLQTASDYDLRYRYLRMQGKTTTTDFVHLDSVFITNRNPNAILQMQQKVIDYEQALQRQAELIEQQERIKGEQVQLKKRLHQ
;
A
#
# COMPACT_ATOMS: atom_id res chain seq x y z
N MET A 1 11.57 30.44 20.96
CA MET A 1 11.28 30.57 19.52
C MET A 1 12.10 29.50 18.80
N VAL A 2 11.45 28.44 18.30
CA VAL A 2 12.13 27.43 17.48
C VAL A 2 12.40 28.06 16.12
N SER A 3 13.65 28.04 15.65
CA SER A 3 14.03 28.71 14.41
C SER A 3 13.41 28.00 13.20
N CYS A 4 12.97 28.78 12.20
CA CYS A 4 12.35 28.28 10.96
C CYS A 4 13.17 27.19 10.25
N TRP A 5 14.51 27.27 10.34
CA TRP A 5 15.43 26.26 9.81
C TRP A 5 15.25 24.87 10.43
N PHE A 6 14.87 24.78 11.71
CA PHE A 6 14.62 23.50 12.38
C PHE A 6 13.41 22.77 11.78
N PHE A 7 12.33 23.50 11.49
CA PHE A 7 11.15 22.95 10.83
C PHE A 7 11.42 22.57 9.37
N ALA A 8 12.20 23.37 8.64
CA ALA A 8 12.61 23.05 7.27
C ALA A 8 13.47 21.78 7.21
N MET A 9 14.41 21.59 8.14
CA MET A 9 15.21 20.37 8.23
C MET A 9 14.35 19.14 8.55
N GLY A 10 13.40 19.28 9.48
CA GLY A 10 12.44 18.23 9.81
C GLY A 10 11.54 17.84 8.64
N ALA A 11 11.02 18.81 7.89
CA ALA A 11 10.17 18.56 6.72
C ALA A 11 10.90 17.77 5.62
N ASN A 12 12.17 18.09 5.36
CA ASN A 12 13.00 17.36 4.39
C ASN A 12 13.25 15.89 4.80
N GLN A 13 13.48 15.64 6.09
CA GLN A 13 13.66 14.27 6.61
C GLN A 13 12.37 13.45 6.54
N LEU A 14 11.23 14.06 6.91
CA LEU A 14 9.92 13.43 6.83
C LEU A 14 9.54 13.10 5.39
N GLN A 15 9.79 14.02 4.46
CA GLN A 15 9.55 13.78 3.05
C GLN A 15 10.40 12.62 2.52
N THR A 16 11.68 12.57 2.90
CA THR A 16 12.59 11.48 2.53
C THR A 16 12.09 10.13 3.05
N ALA A 17 11.67 10.06 4.32
CA ALA A 17 11.12 8.83 4.90
C ALA A 17 9.81 8.38 4.23
N SER A 18 8.91 9.33 3.97
CA SER A 18 7.64 9.10 3.25
C SER A 18 7.89 8.57 1.84
N ASP A 19 8.89 9.12 1.15
CA ASP A 19 9.26 8.69 -0.20
C ASP A 19 9.77 7.25 -0.20
N TYR A 20 10.66 6.88 0.73
CA TYR A 20 11.15 5.50 0.84
C TYR A 20 10.05 4.51 1.17
N ASP A 21 9.11 4.87 2.06
CA ASP A 21 7.96 4.04 2.38
C ASP A 21 7.07 3.79 1.15
N LEU A 22 6.71 4.85 0.42
CA LEU A 22 5.88 4.74 -0.78
C LEU A 22 6.55 3.89 -1.86
N ARG A 23 7.85 4.07 -2.08
CA ARG A 23 8.64 3.27 -3.01
C ARG A 23 8.59 1.78 -2.66
N TYR A 24 8.78 1.44 -1.39
CA TYR A 24 8.74 0.06 -0.93
C TYR A 24 7.35 -0.56 -1.14
N ARG A 25 6.27 0.13 -0.74
CA ARG A 25 4.89 -0.37 -0.93
C ARG A 25 4.54 -0.54 -2.41
N TYR A 26 4.96 0.39 -3.25
CA TYR A 26 4.74 0.31 -4.69
C TYR A 26 5.45 -0.88 -5.34
N LEU A 27 6.72 -1.12 -4.98
CA LEU A 27 7.47 -2.28 -5.46
C LEU A 27 6.84 -3.60 -4.97
N ARG A 28 6.38 -3.64 -3.73
CA ARG A 28 5.67 -4.80 -3.18
C ARG A 28 4.37 -5.10 -3.93
N MET A 29 3.61 -4.05 -4.28
CA MET A 29 2.41 -4.16 -5.10
C MET A 29 2.70 -4.72 -6.50
N GLN A 30 3.82 -4.32 -7.13
CA GLN A 30 4.19 -4.79 -8.47
C GLN A 30 4.57 -6.28 -8.52
N GLY A 31 5.06 -6.84 -7.41
CA GLY A 31 5.36 -8.27 -7.26
C GLY A 31 6.64 -8.74 -7.96
N LYS A 32 6.81 -8.47 -9.25
CA LYS A 32 8.05 -8.72 -10.02
C LYS A 32 8.58 -7.40 -10.55
N THR A 33 9.77 -7.02 -10.12
CA THR A 33 10.40 -5.76 -10.50
C THR A 33 11.71 -6.03 -11.23
N THR A 34 11.92 -5.36 -12.35
CA THR A 34 13.16 -5.41 -13.11
C THR A 34 14.11 -4.32 -12.63
N THR A 35 15.41 -4.48 -12.88
CA THR A 35 16.41 -3.45 -12.57
C THR A 35 16.09 -2.11 -13.23
N THR A 36 15.47 -2.11 -14.40
CA THR A 36 15.00 -0.91 -15.10
C THR A 36 13.86 -0.21 -14.36
N ASP A 37 12.97 -0.95 -13.70
CA ASP A 37 11.88 -0.37 -12.91
C ASP A 37 12.43 0.38 -11.69
N PHE A 38 13.48 -0.15 -11.05
CA PHE A 38 14.17 0.51 -9.95
C PHE A 38 14.84 1.82 -10.39
N VAL A 39 15.56 1.82 -11.51
CA VAL A 39 16.22 3.04 -12.02
C VAL A 39 15.18 4.11 -12.38
N HIS A 40 14.08 3.71 -13.02
CA HIS A 40 13.00 4.64 -13.35
C HIS A 40 12.36 5.23 -12.09
N LEU A 41 12.08 4.38 -11.10
CA LEU A 41 11.48 4.79 -9.84
C LEU A 41 12.44 5.68 -9.03
N ASP A 42 13.74 5.38 -8.96
CA ASP A 42 14.75 6.25 -8.34
C ASP A 42 14.82 7.62 -9.03
N SER A 43 14.70 7.65 -10.38
CA SER A 43 14.64 8.92 -11.11
C SER A 43 13.41 9.75 -10.70
N VAL A 44 12.24 9.14 -10.50
CA VAL A 44 10.99 9.86 -10.15
C VAL A 44 11.05 10.50 -8.75
N PHE A 45 11.86 9.97 -7.84
CA PHE A 45 11.95 10.46 -6.46
C PHE A 45 13.19 11.33 -6.20
N ILE A 46 14.33 11.00 -6.83
CA ILE A 46 15.64 11.59 -6.51
C ILE A 46 16.12 12.53 -7.62
N THR A 47 16.24 12.03 -8.86
CA THR A 47 16.95 12.76 -9.93
C THR A 47 16.05 13.77 -10.64
N ASN A 48 14.84 13.35 -11.00
CA ASN A 48 13.84 14.12 -11.72
C ASN A 48 12.53 14.04 -10.95
N ARG A 49 12.51 14.64 -9.75
CA ARG A 49 11.35 14.56 -8.86
C ARG A 49 10.08 15.01 -9.58
N ASN A 50 9.12 14.09 -9.73
CA ASN A 50 7.85 14.37 -10.41
C ASN A 50 6.68 14.20 -9.43
N PRO A 51 6.17 15.30 -8.83
CA PRO A 51 5.09 15.24 -7.83
C PRO A 51 3.81 14.59 -8.35
N ASN A 52 3.48 14.78 -9.63
CA ASN A 52 2.28 14.18 -10.22
C ASN A 52 2.41 12.67 -10.34
N ALA A 53 3.58 12.17 -10.75
CA ALA A 53 3.85 10.74 -10.80
C ALA A 53 3.84 10.11 -9.39
N ILE A 54 4.42 10.79 -8.41
CA ILE A 54 4.41 10.35 -7.00
C ILE A 54 2.98 10.26 -6.46
N LEU A 55 2.13 11.26 -6.73
CA LEU A 55 0.72 11.25 -6.31
C LEU A 55 -0.05 10.10 -6.95
N GLN A 56 0.17 9.84 -8.25
CA GLN A 56 -0.45 8.71 -8.94
C GLN A 56 0.01 7.36 -8.37
N MET A 57 1.29 7.23 -8.02
CA MET A 57 1.81 6.04 -7.36
C MET A 57 1.14 5.83 -5.99
N GLN A 58 1.01 6.88 -5.20
CA GLN A 58 0.34 6.84 -3.90
C GLN A 58 -1.11 6.36 -4.02
N GLN A 59 -1.87 6.90 -4.98
CA GLN A 59 -3.26 6.47 -5.19
C GLN A 59 -3.34 4.99 -5.57
N LYS A 60 -2.48 4.53 -6.50
CA LYS A 60 -2.44 3.12 -6.89
C LYS A 60 -2.15 2.18 -5.72
N VAL A 61 -1.21 2.55 -4.85
CA VAL A 61 -0.90 1.76 -3.64
C VAL A 61 -2.10 1.71 -2.70
N ILE A 62 -2.74 2.85 -2.44
CA ILE A 62 -3.92 2.91 -1.55
C ILE A 62 -5.05 2.05 -2.10
N ASP A 63 -5.37 2.19 -3.38
CA ASP A 63 -6.45 1.43 -4.03
C ASP A 63 -6.17 -0.07 -3.97
N TYR A 64 -4.92 -0.48 -4.18
CA TYR A 64 -4.48 -1.86 -4.10
C TYR A 64 -4.59 -2.42 -2.68
N GLU A 65 -4.08 -1.70 -1.67
CA GLU A 65 -4.14 -2.12 -0.27
C GLU A 65 -5.59 -2.25 0.21
N GLN A 66 -6.47 -1.33 -0.20
CA GLN A 66 -7.90 -1.41 0.10
C GLN A 66 -8.58 -2.59 -0.60
N ALA A 67 -8.21 -2.90 -1.85
CA ALA A 67 -8.74 -4.06 -2.55
C ALA A 67 -8.30 -5.37 -1.88
N LEU A 68 -7.04 -5.44 -1.43
CA LEU A 68 -6.51 -6.57 -0.70
C LEU A 68 -7.23 -6.78 0.65
N GLN A 69 -7.49 -5.70 1.39
CA GLN A 69 -8.25 -5.77 2.63
C GLN A 69 -9.68 -6.30 2.40
N ARG A 70 -10.39 -5.73 1.42
CA ARG A 70 -11.74 -6.20 1.06
C ARG A 70 -11.76 -7.67 0.66
N GLN A 71 -10.73 -8.14 -0.03
CA GLN A 71 -10.60 -9.55 -0.38
C GLN A 71 -10.45 -10.45 0.85
N ALA A 72 -9.64 -10.05 1.83
CA ALA A 72 -9.49 -10.79 3.08
C ALA A 72 -10.81 -10.88 3.87
N GLU A 73 -11.55 -9.76 3.96
CA GLU A 73 -12.87 -9.72 4.61
C GLU A 73 -13.89 -10.65 3.92
N LEU A 74 -13.91 -10.67 2.58
CA LEU A 74 -14.79 -11.56 1.82
C LEU A 74 -14.46 -13.04 2.04
N ILE A 75 -13.18 -13.39 2.13
CA ILE A 75 -12.74 -14.76 2.41
C ILE A 75 -13.23 -15.19 3.81
N GLU A 76 -13.04 -14.35 4.81
CA GLU A 76 -13.50 -14.63 6.18
C GLU A 76 -15.03 -14.81 6.23
N GLN A 77 -15.79 -13.93 5.57
CA GLN A 77 -17.24 -14.06 5.48
C GLN A 77 -17.65 -15.37 4.81
N GLN A 78 -16.95 -15.76 3.74
CA GLN A 78 -17.25 -17.00 3.04
C GLN A 78 -16.99 -18.23 3.92
N GLU A 79 -15.94 -18.24 4.74
CA GLU A 79 -15.67 -19.31 5.69
C GLU A 79 -16.74 -19.39 6.78
N ARG A 80 -17.19 -18.25 7.32
CA ARG A 80 -18.29 -18.18 8.30
C ARG A 80 -19.58 -18.77 7.74
N ILE A 81 -19.98 -18.35 6.54
CA ILE A 81 -21.19 -18.87 5.87
C ILE A 81 -21.08 -20.38 5.63
N LYS A 82 -19.93 -20.88 5.17
CA LYS A 82 -19.70 -22.32 4.99
C LYS A 82 -19.85 -23.08 6.31
N GLY A 83 -19.30 -22.55 7.40
CA GLY A 83 -19.44 -23.11 8.74
C GLY A 83 -20.90 -23.18 9.19
N GLU A 84 -21.65 -22.10 9.02
CA GLU A 84 -23.08 -22.04 9.33
C GLU A 84 -23.89 -23.05 8.52
N GLN A 85 -23.63 -23.17 7.22
CA GLN A 85 -24.31 -24.16 6.38
C GLN A 85 -24.10 -25.60 6.86
N VAL A 86 -22.88 -25.96 7.30
CA VAL A 86 -22.61 -27.28 7.86
C VAL A 86 -23.40 -27.52 9.15
N GLN A 87 -23.48 -26.52 10.02
CA GLN A 87 -24.25 -26.60 11.27
C GLN A 87 -25.76 -26.75 11.00
N LEU A 88 -26.30 -25.96 10.07
CA LEU A 88 -27.71 -26.05 9.67
C LEU A 88 -28.05 -27.42 9.07
N LYS A 89 -27.18 -27.96 8.21
CA LYS A 89 -27.35 -29.31 7.66
C LYS A 89 -27.38 -30.37 8.76
N LYS A 90 -26.49 -30.30 9.76
CA LYS A 90 -26.52 -31.24 10.90
C LYS A 90 -27.84 -31.20 11.66
N ARG A 91 -28.38 -30.00 11.91
CA ARG A 91 -29.67 -29.82 12.62
C ARG A 91 -30.87 -30.33 11.82
N LEU A 92 -30.83 -30.27 10.49
CA LEU A 92 -31.92 -30.75 9.62
C LEU A 92 -31.96 -32.27 9.46
N HIS A 93 -30.85 -32.97 9.71
CA HIS A 93 -30.76 -34.43 9.62
C HIS A 93 -30.79 -35.11 11.00
N GLN A 94 -31.01 -34.35 12.07
CA GLN A 94 -31.40 -34.84 13.40
C GLN A 94 -32.92 -34.89 13.50
#